data_AF-A0A535T906-F1
#
_entry.id   AF-A0A535T906-F1
#
_cell.length_a   1.000
_cell.length_b   1.000
_cell.length_c   1.000
_cell.angle_alpha   90.00
_cell.angle_beta   90.00
_cell.angle_gamma   90.00
#
_symmetry.space_group_name_H-M   'P 1'
#
loop_
_entity.id
_entity.type
_entity.pdbx_description
1 polymer ?
#
loop_
_entity_poly.entity_id
_entity_poly.type
_entity_poly.pdbx_seq_one_letter_code
_entity_poly.pdbx_strand_id
1 'polypeptide(L)'
;MRRSTYGERDYAFGQLILTLRSAIGLTQAGLSDQLGISKRAVGEWEAGSSYPKATHLQALIALAVKEQVFPVGHEVEEIRALWKAAHRKVPLDETWLSVLLSEPPAPSA
;
A
#
# COMPACT_ATOMS: atom_id res chain seq x y z
N MET A 1 -12.55 -31.56 -16.39
CA MET A 1 -11.85 -30.26 -16.37
C MET A 1 -11.89 -29.72 -14.95
N ARG A 2 -10.74 -29.56 -14.28
CA ARG A 2 -10.69 -28.98 -12.93
C ARG A 2 -10.97 -27.48 -13.06
N ARG A 3 -12.15 -27.03 -12.62
CA ARG A 3 -12.43 -25.60 -12.41
C ARG A 3 -11.47 -25.13 -11.34
N SER A 4 -10.40 -24.45 -11.75
CA SER A 4 -9.55 -23.71 -10.82
C SER A 4 -10.46 -22.70 -10.12
N THR A 5 -10.71 -22.91 -8.83
CA THR A 5 -11.35 -21.96 -7.93
C THR A 5 -10.36 -20.82 -7.68
N TYR A 6 -10.00 -20.10 -8.74
CA TYR A 6 -9.30 -18.85 -8.61
C TYR A 6 -10.37 -17.86 -8.12
N GLY A 7 -10.37 -17.56 -6.83
CA GLY A 7 -11.14 -16.43 -6.31
C GLY A 7 -10.88 -15.22 -7.20
N GLU A 8 -11.94 -14.52 -7.57
CA GLU A 8 -11.86 -13.40 -8.51
C GLU A 8 -10.73 -12.45 -8.09
N ARG A 9 -9.74 -12.25 -8.97
CA ARG A 9 -8.60 -11.39 -8.67
C ARG A 9 -9.09 -9.95 -8.60
N ASP A 10 -8.67 -9.24 -7.57
CA ASP A 10 -8.89 -7.81 -7.49
C ASP A 10 -7.77 -7.06 -8.22
N TYR A 11 -7.85 -7.05 -9.55
CA TYR A 11 -6.90 -6.34 -10.38
C TYR A 11 -6.91 -4.83 -10.15
N ALA A 12 -8.02 -4.26 -9.68
CA ALA A 12 -8.10 -2.84 -9.37
C ALA A 12 -7.23 -2.53 -8.14
N PHE A 13 -7.36 -3.30 -7.07
CA PHE A 13 -6.46 -3.19 -5.92
C PHE A 13 -4.99 -3.46 -6.29
N GLY A 14 -4.74 -4.50 -7.10
CA GLY A 14 -3.39 -4.80 -7.55
C GLY A 14 -2.75 -3.65 -8.34
N GLN A 15 -3.51 -3.01 -9.21
CA GLN A 15 -3.07 -1.83 -9.94
C GLN A 15 -2.80 -0.63 -9.02
N LEU A 16 -3.58 -0.44 -7.95
CA LEU A 16 -3.32 0.61 -6.96
C LEU A 16 -1.95 0.42 -6.29
N ILE A 17 -1.62 -0.81 -5.85
CA ILE A 17 -0.33 -1.12 -5.23
C ILE A 17 0.83 -0.90 -6.23
N LEU A 18 0.65 -1.36 -7.47
CA LEU A 18 1.63 -1.17 -8.54
C LEU A 18 1.90 0.31 -8.83
N THR A 19 0.83 1.11 -8.94
CA THR A 19 0.92 2.56 -9.17
C THR A 19 1.65 3.22 -8.01
N LEU A 20 1.26 2.92 -6.76
CA LEU A 20 1.88 3.52 -5.58
C LEU A 20 3.37 3.17 -5.48
N ARG A 21 3.74 1.89 -5.66
CA ARG A 21 5.14 1.47 -5.68
C ARG A 21 5.93 2.19 -6.77
N SER A 22 5.36 2.31 -7.97
CA SER A 22 6.03 2.93 -9.11
C SER A 22 6.22 4.44 -8.90
N ALA A 23 5.26 5.11 -8.27
CA ALA A 23 5.39 6.51 -7.89
C ALA A 23 6.51 6.74 -6.85
N ILE A 24 6.71 5.77 -5.95
CA ILE A 24 7.85 5.76 -5.01
C ILE A 24 9.19 5.48 -5.73
N GLY A 25 9.16 4.99 -6.97
CA GLY A 25 10.36 4.67 -7.74
C GLY A 25 11.02 3.32 -7.39
N LEU A 26 10.31 2.43 -6.68
CA LEU A 26 10.87 1.14 -6.26
C LEU A 26 10.50 0.00 -7.21
N THR A 27 11.36 -1.02 -7.30
CA THR A 27 11.00 -2.32 -7.89
C THR A 27 10.23 -3.17 -6.87
N GLN A 28 9.62 -4.29 -7.29
CA GLN A 28 8.99 -5.23 -6.33
C GLN A 28 9.99 -5.72 -5.27
N ALA A 29 11.26 -5.90 -5.64
CA ALA A 29 12.32 -6.27 -4.70
C ALA A 29 12.65 -5.11 -3.75
N GLY A 30 12.79 -3.89 -4.28
CA GLY A 30 13.02 -2.71 -3.45
C GLY A 30 11.91 -2.49 -2.42
N LEU A 31 10.64 -2.62 -2.83
CA LEU A 31 9.54 -2.52 -1.88
C LEU A 31 9.54 -3.66 -0.86
N SER A 32 9.87 -4.89 -1.29
CA SER A 32 9.94 -6.01 -0.35
C SER A 32 11.03 -5.84 0.69
N ASP A 33 12.18 -5.27 0.30
CA ASP A 33 13.29 -4.98 1.20
C ASP A 33 12.91 -3.86 2.20
N GLN A 34 12.27 -2.79 1.73
CA GLN A 34 11.78 -1.70 2.59
C GLN A 34 10.75 -2.19 3.62
N LEU A 35 9.88 -3.13 3.24
CA LEU A 35 8.84 -3.65 4.12
C LEU A 35 9.26 -4.90 4.92
N GLY A 36 10.46 -5.46 4.69
CA GLY A 36 10.93 -6.69 5.34
C GLY A 36 10.08 -7.92 5.01
N ILE A 37 9.54 -8.00 3.79
CA ILE A 37 8.67 -9.10 3.32
C ILE A 37 9.29 -9.79 2.10
N SER A 38 8.65 -10.86 1.62
CA SER A 38 9.10 -11.51 0.38
C SER A 38 8.66 -10.72 -0.86
N LYS A 39 9.52 -10.66 -1.90
CA LYS A 39 9.16 -10.15 -3.24
C LYS A 39 7.88 -10.81 -3.79
N ARG A 40 7.69 -12.10 -3.50
CA ARG A 40 6.49 -12.85 -3.89
C ARG A 40 5.22 -12.22 -3.31
N ALA A 41 5.23 -11.81 -2.05
CA ALA A 41 4.08 -11.16 -1.42
C ALA A 41 3.69 -9.87 -2.16
N VAL A 42 4.67 -9.03 -2.51
CA VAL A 42 4.42 -7.83 -3.33
C VAL A 42 3.80 -8.20 -4.67
N GLY A 43 4.33 -9.22 -5.36
CA GLY A 43 3.78 -9.69 -6.63
C GLY A 43 2.35 -10.23 -6.52
N GLU A 44 2.00 -10.90 -5.41
CA GLU A 44 0.63 -11.36 -5.16
C GLU A 44 -0.34 -10.21 -4.85
N TRP A 45 0.13 -9.14 -4.20
CA TRP A 45 -0.68 -7.92 -4.02
C TRP A 45 -0.95 -7.26 -5.36
N GLU A 46 0.08 -7.03 -6.17
CA GLU A 46 -0.05 -6.41 -7.49
C GLU A 46 -0.86 -7.25 -8.49
N ALA A 47 -0.85 -8.58 -8.33
CA ALA A 47 -1.69 -9.48 -9.11
C ALA A 47 -3.16 -9.53 -8.62
N GLY A 48 -3.50 -8.82 -7.54
CA GLY A 48 -4.83 -8.86 -6.95
C GLY A 48 -5.21 -10.21 -6.33
N SER A 49 -4.23 -11.06 -6.04
CA SER A 49 -4.46 -12.42 -5.54
C SER A 49 -4.38 -12.52 -4.02
N SER A 50 -3.80 -11.53 -3.36
CA SER A 50 -3.82 -11.39 -1.91
C SER A 50 -3.77 -9.92 -1.49
N TYR A 51 -3.92 -9.67 -0.18
CA TYR A 51 -3.93 -8.33 0.39
C TYR A 51 -2.88 -8.21 1.51
N PRO A 52 -2.25 -7.04 1.68
CA PRO A 52 -1.30 -6.80 2.76
C PRO A 52 -1.97 -6.89 4.13
N LYS A 53 -1.26 -7.41 5.14
CA LYS A 53 -1.69 -7.27 6.54
C LYS A 53 -1.73 -5.78 6.92
N ALA A 54 -2.53 -5.43 7.92
CA ALA A 54 -2.65 -4.04 8.39
C ALA A 54 -1.29 -3.40 8.67
N THR A 55 -0.36 -4.12 9.31
CA THR A 55 1.01 -3.65 9.58
C THR A 55 1.80 -3.33 8.32
N HIS A 56 1.77 -4.20 7.31
CA HIS A 56 2.47 -3.95 6.04
C HIS A 56 1.81 -2.85 5.22
N LEU A 57 0.48 -2.73 5.30
CA LEU A 57 -0.25 -1.65 4.65
C LEU A 57 0.06 -0.29 5.29
N GLN A 58 0.11 -0.21 6.62
CA GLN A 58 0.56 0.98 7.33
C GLN A 58 2.00 1.35 6.96
N ALA A 59 2.90 0.37 6.89
CA ALA A 59 4.28 0.62 6.48
C ALA A 59 4.40 1.13 5.03
N LEU A 60 3.61 0.57 4.10
CA LEU A 60 3.53 1.06 2.72
C LEU A 60 2.98 2.49 2.65
N ILE A 61 1.92 2.80 3.41
CA ILE A 61 1.35 4.15 3.49
C ILE A 61 2.36 5.13 4.06
N ALA A 62 3.06 4.77 5.15
CA ALA A 62 4.08 5.63 5.74
C ALA A 62 5.22 5.92 4.77
N LEU A 63 5.67 4.92 4.01
CA LEU A 63 6.66 5.10 2.95
C LEU A 63 6.13 6.03 1.85
N ALA A 64 4.89 5.85 1.41
CA ALA A 64 4.29 6.71 0.39
C ALA A 64 4.12 8.18 0.84
N VAL A 65 3.75 8.41 2.11
CA VAL A 65 3.70 9.76 2.70
C VAL A 65 5.10 10.37 2.75
N LYS A 66 6.09 9.62 3.23
CA LYS A 66 7.49 10.07 3.31
C LYS A 66 8.03 10.51 1.94
N GLU A 67 7.71 9.75 0.89
CA GLU A 67 8.16 10.01 -0.48
C GLU A 67 7.23 10.98 -1.23
N GLN A 68 6.23 11.54 -0.54
CA GLN A 68 5.30 12.56 -1.05
C GLN A 68 4.60 12.17 -2.36
N VAL A 69 4.25 10.89 -2.51
CA VAL A 69 3.66 10.38 -3.76
C VAL A 69 2.13 10.51 -3.83
N PHE A 70 1.50 10.88 -2.71
CA PHE A 70 0.08 11.21 -2.69
C PHE A 70 -0.15 12.62 -3.24
N PRO A 71 -1.29 12.88 -3.91
CA PRO A 71 -1.66 14.23 -4.33
C PRO A 71 -1.77 15.16 -3.11
N VAL A 72 -1.12 16.32 -3.20
CA VAL A 72 -1.08 17.31 -2.12
C VAL A 72 -2.49 17.79 -1.78
N GLY A 73 -2.83 17.76 -0.49
CA GLY A 73 -4.14 18.16 0.01
C GLY A 73 -5.24 17.09 -0.12
N HIS A 74 -4.88 15.90 -0.61
CA HIS A 74 -5.78 14.75 -0.74
C HIS A 74 -5.21 13.47 -0.11
N GLU A 75 -4.15 13.58 0.70
CA GLU A 75 -3.44 12.44 1.29
C GLU A 75 -4.37 11.59 2.16
N VAL A 76 -5.22 12.24 2.96
CA VAL A 76 -6.18 11.56 3.85
C VAL A 76 -7.19 10.75 3.05
N GLU A 77 -7.77 11.33 2.00
CA GLU A 77 -8.75 10.69 1.13
C GLU A 77 -8.15 9.48 0.42
N GLU A 78 -6.97 9.63 -0.18
CA GLU A 78 -6.27 8.56 -0.88
C GLU A 78 -5.87 7.42 0.06
N ILE A 79 -5.37 7.74 1.26
CA ILE A 79 -4.99 6.73 2.26
C ILE A 79 -6.22 5.95 2.76
N ARG A 80 -7.34 6.63 3.02
CA ARG A 80 -8.60 5.97 3.40
C ARG A 80 -9.15 5.10 2.27
N ALA A 81 -9.08 5.57 1.03
CA ALA A 81 -9.50 4.82 -0.15
C ALA A 81 -8.65 3.55 -0.32
N LEU A 82 -7.33 3.66 -0.19
CA LEU A 82 -6.40 2.53 -0.23
C LEU A 82 -6.67 1.53 0.90
N TRP A 83 -6.90 2.00 2.13
CA TRP A 83 -7.21 1.13 3.26
C TRP A 83 -8.50 0.34 3.05
N LYS A 84 -9.53 1.01 2.52
CA LYS A 84 -10.81 0.39 2.18
C LYS A 84 -10.65 -0.65 1.05
N ALA A 85 -9.89 -0.32 -0.01
CA ALA A 85 -9.62 -1.21 -1.12
C ALA A 85 -8.81 -2.45 -0.69
N ALA A 86 -8.01 -2.35 0.37
CA ALA A 86 -7.32 -3.50 0.93
C ALA A 86 -8.23 -4.49 1.67
N HIS A 87 -9.54 -4.24 1.80
CA HIS A 87 -10.50 -5.11 2.50
C HIS A 87 -10.06 -5.49 3.93
N ARG A 88 -9.45 -4.54 4.67
CA ARG A 88 -9.05 -4.79 6.06
C ARG A 88 -10.29 -4.85 6.96
N LYS A 89 -10.37 -5.89 7.80
CA LYS A 89 -11.45 -6.03 8.80
C LYS A 89 -11.33 -5.03 9.95
N VAL A 90 -10.12 -4.51 10.17
CA VAL A 90 -9.85 -3.50 11.18
C VAL A 90 -9.99 -2.11 10.57
N PRO A 91 -10.62 -1.16 11.29
CA PRO A 91 -10.68 0.22 10.83
C PRO A 91 -9.27 0.80 10.76
N LEU A 92 -9.09 1.79 9.90
CA LEU A 92 -7.89 2.61 9.89
C LEU A 92 -7.83 3.37 11.22
N ASP A 93 -6.66 3.37 11.86
CA ASP A 93 -6.42 4.19 13.04
C ASP A 93 -6.27 5.66 12.60
N GLU A 94 -7.32 6.45 12.86
CA GLU A 94 -7.38 7.87 12.52
C GLU A 94 -6.41 8.73 13.35
N THR A 95 -6.03 8.26 14.54
CA THR A 95 -5.01 8.95 15.36
C THR A 95 -3.64 8.74 14.76
N TRP A 96 -3.32 7.50 14.38
CA TRP A 96 -2.08 7.17 13.66
C TRP A 96 -1.97 7.94 12.34
N LEU A 97 -3.05 8.01 11.55
CA LEU A 97 -3.06 8.76 10.29
C LEU A 97 -2.77 10.25 10.51
N SER A 98 -3.41 10.84 11.52
CA SER A 98 -3.23 12.26 11.84
C SER A 98 -1.79 12.56 12.27
N VAL A 99 -1.18 11.69 13.08
CA VAL A 99 0.23 11.81 13.47
C VAL A 99 1.15 11.68 12.27
N LEU A 100 0.93 10.68 11.42
CA LEU A 100 1.75 10.42 10.23
C LEU A 100 1.80 11.62 9.27
N LEU A 101 0.67 12.30 9.06
CA LEU A 101 0.58 13.46 8.15
C LEU A 101 0.99 14.78 8.83
N SER A 102 1.06 14.83 10.15
CA SER A 102 1.52 16.01 10.89
C SER A 102 3.05 16.05 11.05
N GLU A 103 3.73 14.91 10.95
CA GLU A 103 5.19 14.88 10.92
C GLU A 103 5.67 15.42 9.56
N PRO A 104 6.39 16.56 9.54
CA PRO A 104 6.96 17.05 8.29
C PRO A 104 7.94 15.99 7.75
N PRO A 105 7.93 15.71 6.43
CA PRO A 105 8.95 14.84 5.85
C PRO A 105 10.29 15.48 6.20
N ALA A 106 11.11 14.74 6.97
CA ALA A 106 12.41 15.22 7.39
C ALA A 106 13.12 15.77 6.14
N PRO A 107 13.70 16.98 6.18
CA PRO A 107 14.39 17.51 5.02
C PRO A 107 15.50 16.52 4.66
N SER A 108 15.36 15.86 3.52
CA SER A 108 16.42 15.08 2.91
C SER A 108 17.58 16.05 2.67
N ALA A 109 18.60 15.95 3.51
CA ALA A 109 19.85 16.69 3.38
C ALA A 109 20.66 16.22 2.17
#